data_AF-A0A1M5M7H1-F1
#
_entry.id   AF-A0A1M5M7H1-F1
#
_cell.length_a   1.000
_cell.length_b   1.000
_cell.length_c   1.000
_cell.angle_alpha   90.00
_cell.angle_beta   90.00
_cell.angle_gamma   90.00
#
_symmetry.space_group_name_H-M   'P 1'
#
loop_
_entity.id
_entity.type
_entity.pdbx_description
1 polymer ?
#
loop_
_entity_poly.entity_id
_entity_poly.type
_entity_poly.pdbx_seq_one_letter_code
_entity_poly.pdbx_strand_id
1 'polypeptide(L)'
;MDSDKSLGRIAVVKDLMHFFHLPGGETLGNLAEERARKRKQEAIDSIVQELEKGTDVVSAFDEKEVPEFVDMALRLIDAIEKGTAKRNLRLLAQVIVGLKKNRLFKFDNFQKWANILETLTRDELLVLGKAYVLMQREVHVWSLLVEELVPNTFPANGELDAVCAGLLRTGLMLPVPALGNLSYQPAKALLELGKLALLDPGSDE
;
A
#
# COMPACT_ATOMS: atom_id res chain seq x y z
N MET A 1 23.44 22.28 -13.20
CA MET A 1 22.36 22.88 -12.40
C MET A 1 21.46 21.75 -11.92
N ASP A 2 21.97 20.93 -10.99
CA ASP A 2 21.23 19.80 -10.39
C ASP A 2 21.85 19.33 -9.06
N SER A 3 22.77 20.13 -8.50
CA SER A 3 23.45 19.86 -7.23
C SER A 3 22.62 20.27 -6.01
N ASP A 4 21.46 20.89 -6.23
CA ASP A 4 20.69 21.55 -5.17
C ASP A 4 19.63 20.63 -4.55
N LYS A 5 19.18 19.60 -5.30
CA LYS A 5 18.23 18.59 -4.78
C LYS A 5 18.89 17.55 -3.87
N SER A 6 20.21 17.34 -3.96
CA SER A 6 20.94 16.41 -3.08
C SER A 6 21.30 17.04 -1.73
N LEU A 7 21.45 18.36 -1.67
CA LEU A 7 21.73 19.11 -0.44
C LEU A 7 20.51 19.19 0.50
N GLY A 8 19.29 19.21 -0.05
CA GLY A 8 18.05 19.20 0.74
C GLY A 8 17.83 17.90 1.55
N ARG A 9 18.33 16.76 1.07
CA ARG A 9 18.22 15.46 1.78
C ARG A 9 19.22 15.33 2.93
N ILE A 10 20.36 16.03 2.86
CA ILE A 10 21.37 16.10 3.93
C ILE A 10 20.95 17.11 5.01
N ALA A 11 20.16 18.14 4.64
CA ALA A 11 19.60 19.13 5.57
C ALA A 11 18.61 18.52 6.58
N VAL A 12 17.82 17.50 6.19
CA VAL A 12 16.89 16.77 7.09
C VAL A 12 17.62 16.15 8.30
N VAL A 13 18.90 15.78 8.13
CA VAL A 13 19.76 15.22 9.19
C VAL A 13 20.34 16.32 10.10
N LYS A 14 20.45 17.56 9.61
CA LYS A 14 21.06 18.69 10.31
C LYS A 14 20.04 19.54 11.08
N ASP A 15 18.81 19.63 10.58
CA ASP A 15 17.70 20.40 11.18
C ASP A 15 17.11 19.72 12.44
N LEU A 16 17.34 18.42 12.63
CA LEU A 16 17.01 17.69 13.85
C LEU A 16 17.79 18.18 15.09
N MET A 17 18.91 18.90 14.91
CA MET A 17 19.84 19.27 15.99
C MET A 17 19.73 20.73 16.48
N HIS A 18 18.95 21.60 15.82
CA HIS A 18 18.90 23.05 16.14
C HIS A 18 17.51 23.54 16.62
N PHE A 19 16.49 22.66 16.68
CA PHE A 19 15.09 22.99 16.97
C PHE A 19 14.81 23.15 18.48
N PHE A 20 15.39 24.19 19.05
CA PHE A 20 15.39 24.59 20.45
C PHE A 20 14.68 25.97 20.55
N HIS A 21 13.78 26.16 21.53
CA HIS A 21 13.27 27.44 22.09
C HIS A 21 12.05 28.17 21.42
N LEU A 22 10.95 28.26 22.20
CA LEU A 22 9.59 28.87 22.02
C LEU A 22 9.58 30.43 22.01
N PRO A 23 8.46 31.23 21.89
CA PRO A 23 7.05 31.06 21.42
C PRO A 23 6.44 32.24 20.55
N GLY A 24 5.29 32.01 19.88
CA GLY A 24 4.21 33.02 19.66
C GLY A 24 3.95 33.54 18.23
N GLY A 25 2.87 33.07 17.58
CA GLY A 25 2.37 33.53 16.26
C GLY A 25 2.48 32.48 15.14
N GLU A 26 3.52 31.65 15.21
CA GLU A 26 3.82 30.51 14.32
C GLU A 26 3.08 29.21 14.70
N THR A 27 2.14 29.28 15.65
CA THR A 27 1.63 28.09 16.36
C THR A 27 0.87 27.12 15.45
N LEU A 28 0.19 27.56 14.39
CA LEU A 28 -0.45 26.64 13.45
C LEU A 28 0.52 26.06 12.41
N GLY A 29 1.49 26.84 11.94
CA GLY A 29 2.51 26.38 10.99
C GLY A 29 3.43 25.35 11.65
N ASN A 30 3.92 25.67 12.84
CA ASN A 30 4.78 24.77 13.62
C ASN A 30 4.01 23.54 14.11
N LEU A 31 2.73 23.66 14.49
CA LEU A 31 1.91 22.48 14.84
C LEU A 31 1.58 21.62 13.60
N ALA A 32 1.35 22.23 12.43
CA ALA A 32 1.10 21.50 11.19
C ALA A 32 2.38 20.79 10.71
N GLU A 33 3.53 21.46 10.80
CA GLU A 33 4.83 20.91 10.47
C GLU A 33 5.25 19.81 11.46
N GLU A 34 5.05 20.01 12.77
CA GLU A 34 5.30 19.01 13.79
C GLU A 34 4.37 17.80 13.60
N ARG A 35 3.09 18.01 13.28
CA ARG A 35 2.14 16.92 12.98
C ARG A 35 2.50 16.19 11.70
N ALA A 36 2.96 16.90 10.66
CA ALA A 36 3.45 16.29 9.42
C ALA A 36 4.72 15.47 9.67
N ARG A 37 5.67 16.01 10.43
CA ARG A 37 6.90 15.30 10.82
C ARG A 37 6.60 14.06 11.64
N LYS A 38 5.71 14.17 12.63
CA LYS A 38 5.27 13.04 13.45
C LYS A 38 4.59 11.96 12.61
N ARG A 39 3.68 12.33 11.70
CA ARG A 39 3.04 11.38 10.78
C ARG A 39 4.04 10.71 9.84
N LYS A 40 5.00 11.45 9.31
CA LYS A 40 6.08 10.92 8.46
C LYS A 40 6.94 9.93 9.25
N GLN A 41 7.31 10.26 10.48
CA GLN A 41 8.07 9.36 11.35
C GLN A 41 7.28 8.08 11.67
N GLU A 42 6.02 8.19 12.08
CA GLU A 42 5.16 7.03 12.36
C GLU A 42 4.98 6.12 11.14
N ALA A 43 4.91 6.71 9.94
CA ALA A 43 4.85 5.96 8.68
C ALA A 43 6.17 5.25 8.39
N ILE A 44 7.31 5.93 8.56
CA ILE A 44 8.64 5.34 8.42
C ILE A 44 8.83 4.18 9.40
N ASP A 45 8.53 4.38 10.69
CA ASP A 45 8.66 3.37 11.73
C ASP A 45 7.81 2.14 11.39
N SER A 46 6.57 2.36 10.93
CA SER A 46 5.68 1.27 10.51
C SER A 46 6.21 0.52 9.28
N ILE A 47 6.85 1.20 8.34
CA ILE A 47 7.46 0.57 7.15
C ILE A 47 8.70 -0.23 7.57
N VAL A 48 9.57 0.35 8.41
CA VAL A 48 10.76 -0.32 8.93
C VAL A 48 10.38 -1.61 9.65
N GLN A 49 9.37 -1.57 10.52
CA GLN A 49 8.87 -2.76 11.20
C GLN A 49 8.38 -3.84 10.22
N GLU A 50 7.71 -3.49 9.13
CA GLU A 50 7.28 -4.48 8.13
C GLU A 50 8.45 -5.04 7.33
N LEU A 51 9.44 -4.21 6.99
CA LEU A 51 10.67 -4.67 6.35
C LEU A 51 11.44 -5.62 7.29
N GLU A 52 11.53 -5.29 8.57
CA GLU A 52 12.19 -6.08 9.62
C GLU A 52 11.54 -7.46 9.81
N LYS A 53 10.20 -7.53 9.85
CA LYS A 53 9.46 -8.82 9.88
C LYS A 53 9.80 -9.70 8.67
N GLY A 54 10.18 -9.08 7.55
CA GLY A 54 10.60 -9.77 6.34
C GLY A 54 12.07 -10.18 6.32
N THR A 55 12.91 -9.59 7.16
CA THR A 55 14.38 -9.72 7.11
C THR A 55 14.85 -11.14 7.43
N ASP A 56 14.16 -11.88 8.29
CA ASP A 56 14.48 -13.29 8.56
C ASP A 56 14.29 -14.21 7.33
N VAL A 57 13.50 -13.76 6.34
CA VAL A 57 13.22 -14.47 5.09
C VAL A 57 14.11 -13.98 3.94
N VAL A 58 14.77 -12.84 4.11
CA VAL A 58 15.56 -12.16 3.09
C VAL A 58 17.04 -12.30 3.45
N SER A 59 17.76 -13.15 2.72
CA SER A 59 19.24 -13.12 2.75
C SER A 59 19.74 -11.69 2.48
N ALA A 60 20.93 -11.36 2.98
CA ALA A 60 21.59 -10.07 2.70
C ALA A 60 21.43 -9.68 1.21
N PHE A 61 21.11 -8.41 0.95
CA PHE A 61 20.97 -7.89 -0.40
C PHE A 61 22.27 -8.09 -1.18
N ASP A 62 22.17 -8.59 -2.42
CA ASP A 62 23.30 -8.63 -3.34
C ASP A 62 23.66 -7.19 -3.73
N GLU A 63 24.93 -6.90 -4.03
CA GLU A 63 25.36 -5.55 -4.46
C GLU A 63 24.53 -5.01 -5.64
N LYS A 64 24.10 -5.89 -6.55
CA LYS A 64 23.25 -5.55 -7.71
C LYS A 64 21.80 -5.19 -7.34
N GLU A 65 21.34 -5.53 -6.15
CA GLU A 65 19.97 -5.27 -5.66
C GLU A 65 19.89 -3.98 -4.86
N VAL A 66 21.03 -3.47 -4.36
CA VAL A 66 21.07 -2.22 -3.59
C VAL A 66 20.49 -1.04 -4.38
N PRO A 67 20.81 -0.82 -5.67
CA PRO A 67 20.19 0.27 -6.44
C PRO A 67 18.67 0.14 -6.54
N GLU A 68 18.18 -1.07 -6.82
CA GLU A 68 16.74 -1.36 -6.95
C GLU A 68 16.02 -1.08 -5.62
N PHE A 69 16.60 -1.47 -4.49
CA PHE A 69 16.06 -1.19 -3.17
C PHE A 69 16.03 0.32 -2.87
N VAL A 70 17.09 1.05 -3.21
CA VAL A 70 17.14 2.51 -3.04
C VAL A 70 16.02 3.18 -3.83
N ASP A 71 15.79 2.79 -5.08
CA ASP A 71 14.70 3.36 -5.89
C ASP A 71 13.31 3.04 -5.30
N MET A 72 13.09 1.82 -4.82
CA MET A 72 11.85 1.44 -4.12
C MET A 72 11.65 2.26 -2.83
N ALA A 73 12.71 2.45 -2.03
CA ALA A 73 12.67 3.23 -0.80
C ALA A 73 12.39 4.71 -1.06
N LEU A 74 13.01 5.31 -2.09
CA LEU A 74 12.71 6.67 -2.51
C LEU A 74 11.25 6.81 -2.95
N ARG A 75 10.73 5.85 -3.70
CA ARG A 75 9.33 5.84 -4.14
C ARG A 75 8.35 5.68 -2.97
N LEU A 76 8.71 4.95 -1.91
CA LEU A 76 7.96 4.87 -0.65
C LEU A 76 7.95 6.21 0.07
N ILE A 77 9.09 6.91 0.15
CA ILE A 77 9.18 8.24 0.76
C ILE A 77 8.24 9.21 0.02
N ASP A 78 8.24 9.20 -1.31
CA ASP A 78 7.32 10.01 -2.11
C ASP A 78 5.85 9.69 -1.78
N ALA A 79 5.51 8.43 -1.54
CA ALA A 79 4.16 8.01 -1.18
C ALA A 79 3.75 8.55 0.21
N ILE A 80 4.68 8.55 1.17
CA ILE A 80 4.47 9.14 2.51
C ILE A 80 4.23 10.64 2.38
N GLU A 81 5.05 11.34 1.58
CA GLU A 81 4.94 12.80 1.39
C GLU A 81 3.64 13.20 0.70
N LYS A 82 3.11 12.36 -0.17
CA LYS A 82 1.76 12.53 -0.76
C LYS A 82 0.61 12.24 0.20
N GLY A 83 0.90 11.76 1.42
CA GLY A 83 -0.13 11.45 2.42
C GLY A 83 -0.86 10.13 2.16
N THR A 84 -0.20 9.16 1.52
CA THR A 84 -0.78 7.82 1.29
C THR A 84 -1.23 7.19 2.61
N ALA A 85 -2.37 6.50 2.60
CA ALA A 85 -2.91 5.86 3.79
C ALA A 85 -1.92 4.85 4.40
N LYS A 86 -1.83 4.81 5.74
CA LYS A 86 -0.89 3.94 6.48
C LYS A 86 -1.00 2.47 6.07
N ARG A 87 -2.23 1.96 5.87
CA ARG A 87 -2.47 0.58 5.42
C ARG A 87 -1.86 0.32 4.04
N ASN A 88 -1.99 1.26 3.12
CA ASN A 88 -1.46 1.14 1.77
C ASN A 88 0.08 1.19 1.81
N LEU A 89 0.67 2.08 2.62
CA LEU A 89 2.12 2.11 2.86
C LEU A 89 2.65 0.79 3.44
N ARG A 90 1.91 0.19 4.37
CA ARG A 90 2.21 -1.15 4.92
C ARG A 90 2.25 -2.20 3.81
N LEU A 91 1.25 -2.21 2.93
CA LEU A 91 1.20 -3.13 1.79
C LEU A 91 2.36 -2.89 0.82
N LEU A 92 2.75 -1.63 0.55
CA LEU A 92 3.91 -1.32 -0.29
C LEU A 92 5.21 -1.87 0.32
N ALA A 93 5.41 -1.73 1.63
CA ALA A 93 6.57 -2.30 2.32
C ALA A 93 6.58 -3.84 2.20
N GLN A 94 5.42 -4.48 2.37
CA GLN A 94 5.29 -5.92 2.16
C GLN A 94 5.59 -6.34 0.73
N VAL A 95 5.19 -5.56 -0.29
CA VAL A 95 5.54 -5.85 -1.69
C VAL A 95 7.06 -5.91 -1.87
N ILE A 96 7.85 -5.01 -1.26
CA ILE A 96 9.32 -5.05 -1.34
C ILE A 96 9.85 -6.40 -0.83
N VAL A 97 9.41 -6.82 0.36
CA VAL A 97 9.79 -8.11 0.95
C VAL A 97 9.33 -9.28 0.08
N GLY A 98 8.08 -9.23 -0.40
CA GLY A 98 7.48 -10.25 -1.25
C GLY A 98 8.23 -10.41 -2.58
N LEU A 99 8.63 -9.30 -3.22
CA LEU A 99 9.39 -9.34 -4.47
C LEU A 99 10.74 -10.02 -4.25
N LYS A 100 11.42 -9.74 -3.14
CA LYS A 100 12.68 -10.40 -2.80
C LYS A 100 12.49 -11.89 -2.57
N LYS A 101 11.51 -12.28 -1.75
CA LYS A 101 11.16 -13.68 -1.45
C LYS A 101 10.85 -14.48 -2.72
N ASN A 102 10.17 -13.87 -3.69
CA ASN A 102 9.77 -14.50 -4.93
C ASN A 102 10.80 -14.36 -6.07
N ARG A 103 12.00 -13.82 -5.80
CA ARG A 103 13.07 -13.59 -6.80
C ARG A 103 12.63 -12.69 -7.97
N LEU A 104 11.77 -11.71 -7.68
CA LEU A 104 11.24 -10.71 -8.62
C LEU A 104 11.71 -9.29 -8.26
N PHE A 105 12.84 -9.17 -7.56
CA PHE A 105 13.33 -7.93 -6.95
C PHE A 105 13.84 -6.92 -7.99
N LYS A 106 12.91 -6.22 -8.61
CA LYS A 106 13.10 -5.20 -9.64
C LYS A 106 12.16 -4.03 -9.42
N PHE A 107 12.65 -2.81 -9.60
CA PHE A 107 11.91 -1.57 -9.39
C PHE A 107 10.62 -1.53 -10.24
N ASP A 108 10.68 -1.94 -11.51
CA ASP A 108 9.50 -1.97 -12.39
C ASP A 108 8.37 -2.84 -11.82
N ASN A 109 8.71 -3.99 -11.22
CA ASN A 109 7.73 -4.87 -10.58
C ASN A 109 7.11 -4.20 -9.35
N PHE A 110 7.91 -3.48 -8.56
CA PHE A 110 7.41 -2.69 -7.44
C PHE A 110 6.51 -1.54 -7.91
N GLN A 111 6.93 -0.81 -8.95
CA GLN A 111 6.22 0.35 -9.48
C GLN A 111 4.82 0.01 -9.99
N LYS A 112 4.64 -1.15 -10.64
CA LYS A 112 3.33 -1.69 -11.02
C LYS A 112 2.37 -1.70 -9.82
N TRP A 113 2.80 -2.30 -8.71
CA TRP A 113 1.97 -2.43 -7.51
C TRP A 113 1.83 -1.11 -6.77
N ALA A 114 2.87 -0.28 -6.75
CA ALA A 114 2.84 1.04 -6.11
C ALA A 114 1.74 1.93 -6.70
N ASN A 115 1.65 1.98 -8.02
CA ASN A 115 0.64 2.77 -8.72
C ASN A 115 -0.80 2.29 -8.43
N ILE A 116 -0.99 0.99 -8.17
CA ILE A 116 -2.30 0.45 -7.81
C ILE A 116 -2.59 0.74 -6.34
N LEU A 117 -1.74 0.25 -5.44
CA LEU A 117 -1.96 0.27 -3.99
C LEU A 117 -2.14 1.69 -3.44
N GLU A 118 -1.44 2.69 -3.95
CA GLU A 118 -1.60 4.08 -3.49
C GLU A 118 -2.99 4.67 -3.75
N THR A 119 -3.68 4.14 -4.75
CA THR A 119 -4.99 4.64 -5.18
C THR A 119 -6.16 3.86 -4.60
N LEU A 120 -5.90 2.76 -3.88
CA LEU A 120 -6.96 1.92 -3.35
C LEU A 120 -7.60 2.54 -2.10
N THR A 121 -8.92 2.56 -2.06
CA THR A 121 -9.68 2.94 -0.87
C THR A 121 -9.71 1.80 0.16
N ARG A 122 -10.22 2.10 1.36
CA ARG A 122 -10.40 1.09 2.43
C ARG A 122 -11.34 -0.03 1.97
N ASP A 123 -12.45 0.33 1.34
CA ASP A 123 -13.48 -0.63 0.90
C ASP A 123 -12.97 -1.47 -0.26
N GLU A 124 -12.23 -0.86 -1.20
CA GLU A 124 -11.55 -1.57 -2.28
C GLU A 124 -10.56 -2.60 -1.71
N LEU A 125 -9.73 -2.23 -0.72
CA LEU A 125 -8.80 -3.16 -0.06
C LEU A 125 -9.52 -4.29 0.68
N LEU A 126 -10.64 -4.00 1.35
CA LEU A 126 -11.44 -4.99 2.06
C LEU A 126 -12.02 -6.01 1.07
N VAL A 127 -12.63 -5.55 -0.02
CA VAL A 127 -13.17 -6.41 -1.08
C VAL A 127 -12.07 -7.26 -1.69
N LEU A 128 -10.92 -6.68 -2.05
CA LEU A 128 -9.79 -7.42 -2.62
C LEU A 128 -9.22 -8.47 -1.66
N GLY A 129 -9.12 -8.14 -0.37
CA GLY A 129 -8.65 -9.10 0.64
C GLY A 129 -9.59 -10.30 0.79
N LYS A 130 -10.90 -10.05 0.85
CA LYS A 130 -11.90 -11.12 0.86
C LYS A 130 -11.90 -11.93 -0.44
N ALA A 131 -11.87 -11.26 -1.58
CA ALA A 131 -11.84 -11.91 -2.88
C ALA A 131 -10.60 -12.81 -3.03
N TYR A 132 -9.45 -12.38 -2.53
CA TYR A 132 -8.21 -13.17 -2.52
C TYR A 132 -8.35 -14.46 -1.69
N VAL A 133 -8.88 -14.36 -0.45
CA VAL A 133 -9.13 -15.52 0.41
C VAL A 133 -10.10 -16.50 -0.23
N LEU A 134 -11.19 -16.01 -0.83
CA LEU A 134 -12.18 -16.83 -1.51
C LEU A 134 -11.59 -17.49 -2.77
N MET A 135 -10.77 -16.76 -3.54
CA MET A 135 -10.12 -17.30 -4.73
C MET A 135 -9.17 -18.46 -4.41
N GLN A 136 -8.50 -18.43 -3.26
CA GLN A 136 -7.67 -19.55 -2.80
C GLN A 136 -8.46 -20.82 -2.47
N ARG A 137 -9.78 -20.70 -2.23
CA ARG A 137 -10.66 -21.85 -1.93
C ARG A 137 -11.26 -22.49 -3.18
N GLU A 138 -10.93 -21.98 -4.38
CA GLU A 138 -11.44 -22.48 -5.67
C GLU A 138 -12.99 -22.49 -5.77
N VAL A 139 -13.64 -21.50 -5.15
CA VAL A 139 -15.10 -21.35 -5.10
C VAL A 139 -15.62 -20.23 -6.01
N HIS A 140 -16.94 -20.19 -6.20
CA HIS A 140 -17.60 -19.09 -6.93
C HIS A 140 -17.55 -17.79 -6.10
N VAL A 141 -16.53 -16.96 -6.35
CA VAL A 141 -16.17 -15.81 -5.51
C VAL A 141 -17.30 -14.79 -5.36
N TRP A 142 -18.02 -14.46 -6.45
CA TRP A 142 -19.03 -13.39 -6.42
C TRP A 142 -20.16 -13.65 -5.43
N SER A 143 -20.76 -14.85 -5.47
CA SER A 143 -21.88 -15.20 -4.60
C SER A 143 -21.50 -15.11 -3.12
N LEU A 144 -20.29 -15.56 -2.80
CA LEU A 144 -19.77 -15.53 -1.42
C LEU A 144 -19.36 -14.13 -0.98
N LEU A 145 -18.85 -13.28 -1.88
CA LEU A 145 -18.61 -11.87 -1.56
C LEU A 145 -19.91 -11.15 -1.21
N VAL A 146 -20.98 -11.38 -1.98
CA VAL A 146 -22.30 -10.82 -1.69
C VAL A 146 -22.80 -11.34 -0.34
N GLU A 147 -22.72 -12.65 -0.10
CA GLU A 147 -23.16 -13.27 1.17
C GLU A 147 -22.37 -12.78 2.39
N GLU A 148 -21.05 -12.64 2.30
CA GLU A 148 -20.21 -12.24 3.43
C GLU A 148 -20.28 -10.73 3.71
N LEU A 149 -20.33 -9.90 2.66
CA LEU A 149 -20.18 -8.45 2.78
C LEU A 149 -21.51 -7.70 2.79
N VAL A 150 -22.59 -8.29 2.30
CA VAL A 150 -23.94 -7.69 2.31
C VAL A 150 -24.85 -8.49 3.26
N PRO A 151 -25.51 -7.85 4.24
CA PRO A 151 -25.54 -6.42 4.53
C PRO A 151 -24.45 -5.93 5.51
N ASN A 152 -23.53 -6.82 5.93
CA ASN A 152 -22.68 -6.60 7.10
C ASN A 152 -21.67 -5.44 6.95
N THR A 153 -21.06 -5.31 5.76
CA THR A 153 -20.10 -4.24 5.42
C THR A 153 -20.75 -3.22 4.50
N PHE A 154 -21.52 -3.68 3.52
CA PHE A 154 -22.26 -2.85 2.59
C PHE A 154 -23.76 -3.05 2.80
N PRO A 155 -24.55 -1.99 3.03
CA PRO A 155 -26.00 -2.06 3.23
C PRO A 155 -26.78 -2.77 2.11
N ALA A 156 -26.30 -2.68 0.86
CA ALA A 156 -26.96 -3.26 -0.30
C ALA A 156 -25.96 -3.68 -1.39
N ASN A 157 -26.40 -4.58 -2.28
CA ASN A 157 -25.60 -5.07 -3.41
C ASN A 157 -25.04 -3.94 -4.28
N GLY A 158 -25.81 -2.87 -4.50
CA GLY A 158 -25.39 -1.75 -5.33
C GLY A 158 -24.15 -1.00 -4.81
N GLU A 159 -23.91 -1.02 -3.49
CA GLU A 159 -22.70 -0.43 -2.91
C GLU A 159 -21.47 -1.31 -3.15
N LEU A 160 -21.62 -2.64 -2.99
CA LEU A 160 -20.57 -3.59 -3.36
C LEU A 160 -20.26 -3.52 -4.87
N ASP A 161 -21.29 -3.39 -5.71
CA ASP A 161 -21.13 -3.22 -7.16
C ASP A 161 -20.34 -1.95 -7.49
N ALA A 162 -20.61 -0.83 -6.81
CA ALA A 162 -19.89 0.43 -7.01
C ALA A 162 -18.40 0.29 -6.66
N VAL A 163 -18.07 -0.39 -5.56
CA VAL A 163 -16.68 -0.68 -5.18
C VAL A 163 -16.00 -1.57 -6.22
N CYS A 164 -16.67 -2.64 -6.65
CA CYS A 164 -16.13 -3.55 -7.68
C CYS A 164 -15.96 -2.87 -9.04
N ALA A 165 -16.87 -1.97 -9.42
CA ALA A 165 -16.75 -1.15 -10.62
C ALA A 165 -15.53 -0.22 -10.56
N GLY A 166 -15.27 0.39 -9.40
CA GLY A 166 -14.05 1.16 -9.14
C GLY A 166 -12.77 0.33 -9.32
N LEU A 167 -12.78 -0.91 -8.84
CA LEU A 167 -11.65 -1.84 -8.94
C LEU A 167 -11.30 -2.23 -10.39
N LEU A 168 -12.21 -2.09 -11.36
CA LEU A 168 -11.94 -2.45 -12.75
C LEU A 168 -10.75 -1.69 -13.33
N ARG A 169 -10.54 -0.42 -12.92
CA ARG A 169 -9.40 0.40 -13.36
C ARG A 169 -8.03 -0.19 -12.99
N THR A 170 -8.00 -1.07 -11.99
CA THR A 170 -6.76 -1.67 -11.47
C THR A 170 -6.42 -2.98 -12.17
N GLY A 171 -7.38 -3.57 -12.89
CA GLY A 171 -7.27 -4.92 -13.43
C GLY A 171 -7.20 -6.03 -12.37
N LEU A 172 -7.45 -5.73 -11.08
CA LEU A 172 -7.51 -6.73 -10.01
C LEU A 172 -8.87 -7.44 -9.93
N MET A 173 -9.92 -6.82 -10.46
CA MET A 173 -11.25 -7.37 -10.65
C MET A 173 -11.66 -7.25 -12.11
N LEU A 174 -12.45 -8.21 -12.60
CA LEU A 174 -12.97 -8.24 -13.96
C LEU A 174 -14.49 -8.37 -13.93
N PRO A 175 -15.21 -7.68 -14.84
CA PRO A 175 -16.64 -7.87 -14.96
C PRO A 175 -16.93 -9.17 -15.71
N VAL A 176 -17.96 -9.88 -15.26
CA VAL A 176 -18.48 -11.08 -15.93
C VAL A 176 -19.98 -10.85 -16.18
N PRO A 177 -20.45 -10.99 -17.43
CA PRO A 177 -21.89 -10.95 -17.69
C PRO A 177 -22.61 -12.07 -16.94
N ALA A 178 -23.60 -11.71 -16.13
CA ALA A 178 -24.53 -12.64 -15.51
C ALA A 178 -25.94 -12.35 -16.04
N LEU A 179 -26.86 -13.31 -15.91
CA LEU A 179 -28.21 -13.15 -16.45
C LEU A 179 -28.91 -11.94 -15.78
N GLY A 180 -29.06 -10.84 -16.52
CA GLY A 180 -29.71 -9.62 -16.07
C GLY A 180 -28.90 -8.73 -15.12
N ASN A 181 -27.67 -9.12 -14.75
CA ASN A 181 -26.82 -8.39 -13.81
C ASN A 181 -25.34 -8.45 -14.21
N LEU A 182 -24.50 -7.61 -13.59
CA LEU A 182 -23.05 -7.76 -13.63
C LEU A 182 -22.61 -8.61 -12.43
N SER A 183 -21.71 -9.56 -12.64
CA SER A 183 -20.93 -10.15 -11.56
C SER A 183 -19.47 -9.77 -11.71
N TYR A 184 -18.68 -9.98 -10.64
CA TYR A 184 -17.27 -9.64 -10.65
C TYR A 184 -16.44 -10.84 -10.20
N GLN A 185 -15.33 -11.05 -10.88
CA GLN A 185 -14.37 -12.09 -10.54
C GLN A 185 -12.98 -11.49 -10.31
N PRO A 186 -12.21 -12.00 -9.33
CA PRO A 186 -10.83 -11.59 -9.15
C PRO A 186 -9.97 -12.01 -10.35
N ALA A 187 -9.07 -11.12 -10.76
CA ALA A 187 -8.12 -11.38 -11.82
C ALA A 187 -6.89 -12.15 -11.31
N LYS A 188 -6.12 -12.75 -12.22
CA LYS A 188 -4.80 -13.33 -11.89
C LYS A 188 -3.85 -12.32 -11.24
N ALA A 189 -3.98 -11.04 -11.58
CA ALA A 189 -3.19 -9.98 -10.95
C ALA A 189 -3.44 -9.87 -9.43
N LEU A 190 -4.65 -10.19 -8.95
CA LEU A 190 -4.91 -10.24 -7.51
C LEU A 190 -4.16 -11.40 -6.84
N LEU A 191 -4.03 -12.55 -7.52
CA LEU A 191 -3.23 -13.68 -7.03
C LEU A 191 -1.75 -13.28 -6.91
N GLU A 192 -1.23 -12.58 -7.93
CA GLU A 192 0.15 -12.08 -7.91
C GLU A 192 0.37 -11.12 -6.74
N LEU A 193 -0.51 -10.14 -6.56
CA LEU A 193 -0.42 -9.18 -5.47
C LEU A 193 -0.48 -9.87 -4.10
N GLY A 194 -1.43 -10.80 -3.91
CA GLY A 194 -1.59 -11.50 -2.64
C GLY A 194 -0.45 -12.46 -2.29
N LYS A 195 0.40 -12.84 -3.25
CA LYS A 195 1.67 -13.55 -3.00
C LYS A 195 2.79 -12.63 -2.51
N LEU A 196 2.66 -11.33 -2.77
CA LEU A 196 3.66 -10.31 -2.42
C LEU A 196 3.30 -9.58 -1.14
N ALA A 197 2.01 -9.33 -0.90
CA ALA A 197 1.51 -8.61 0.26
C ALA A 197 0.32 -9.33 0.89
N LEU A 198 0.20 -9.21 2.22
CA LEU A 198 -0.90 -9.75 2.98
C LEU A 198 -2.11 -8.83 2.83
N LEU A 199 -2.96 -9.15 1.86
CA LEU A 199 -4.28 -8.54 1.69
C LEU A 199 -5.23 -9.09 2.76
N ASP A 200 -4.95 -8.76 4.01
CA ASP A 200 -5.79 -9.15 5.13
C ASP A 200 -7.05 -8.27 5.16
N PRO A 201 -8.27 -8.85 5.13
CA PRO A 201 -9.50 -8.09 5.25
C PRO A 201 -9.75 -7.54 6.67
N GLY A 202 -8.97 -7.92 7.69
CA GLY A 202 -9.32 -7.70 9.11
C GLY A 202 -8.34 -6.98 10.03
N SER A 203 -7.10 -6.64 9.65
CA SER A 203 -6.16 -5.98 10.59
C SER A 203 -6.31 -4.44 10.64
N ASP A 204 -7.44 -4.00 11.19
CA ASP A 204 -7.49 -2.77 11.98
C ASP A 204 -7.46 -3.16 13.48
N GLU A 205 -6.29 -3.65 13.93
CA GLU A 205 -5.82 -3.55 15.31
C GLU A 205 -4.42 -2.93 15.29
#